data_AF-A0A4P8L5G3-F1
#
_entry.id   AF-A0A4P8L5G3-F1
#
_cell.length_a   1.000
_cell.length_b   1.000
_cell.length_c   1.000
_cell.angle_alpha   90.00
_cell.angle_beta   90.00
_cell.angle_gamma   90.00
#
_symmetry.space_group_name_H-M   'P 1'
#
loop_
_entity.id
_entity.type
_entity.pdbx_description
1 polymer ?
#
loop_
_entity_poly.entity_id
_entity_poly.type
_entity_poly.pdbx_seq_one_letter_code
_entity_poly.pdbx_strand_id
1 'polypeptide(L)'
;MRITKRGIKTNLFIGFGMILGLTILISVSGIWRVKEITSRVIRTINTDFKMSENASKARAHTLQLRRYEKDMLINLENLEKVKGYKEKWDKERTSLLARIADMQEAITNPKQKERMDQIKTNLNIYESNITDLYDLLMSRRVVSVREGNDFVNKVKDNIHEVENIAEDMSMDASAKMVSLGKEILADSGKTTVIMTMIITLVITIFLGIGISILMIRSITVPVNRVVAGLSEGSEQVASASGQVSAASQSLAEGSSEQASALEETSASIEELSSMTTQNADNANHANAVMAETGRVVNEANRSMQELTGAMKEITTSSEDMAKIIKTIDEIAFQTNLLSLNAAVEAARAGEAGAGFSVVADEVRNLAMRSAESAKNTANMIDESIKRIKNGSEIVSKTNEAFEQVLSGAKKVGELVSEIAAASKEQAQGISQISNAIGEMDKVVQQNAANAEESAAASEELNAQAMQMKQFVAELITVVQGSNATRVSSAQTETAPRRRPVLQAKTSPSKTLVVSAQSGKPPGNGARSVHPEQVIPMDDDAFRDF
;
A
#
# COMPACT_ATOMS: atom_id res chain seq x y z
N MET A 1 23.44 -28.60 -8.46
CA MET A 1 23.56 -29.17 -7.10
C MET A 1 22.34 -28.72 -6.28
N ARG A 2 21.30 -29.56 -6.19
CA ARG A 2 20.03 -29.23 -5.50
C ARG A 2 20.27 -29.26 -3.98
N ILE A 3 20.63 -28.13 -3.40
CA ILE A 3 20.61 -27.96 -1.95
C ILE A 3 19.15 -27.91 -1.55
N THR A 4 18.70 -28.94 -0.84
CA THR A 4 17.35 -29.03 -0.26
C THR A 4 17.02 -27.74 0.49
N LYS A 5 16.01 -26.98 0.03
CA LYS A 5 15.42 -25.80 0.70
C LYS A 5 14.73 -26.21 2.00
N ARG A 6 15.52 -26.63 2.98
CA ARG A 6 15.09 -26.95 4.34
C ARG A 6 15.08 -25.65 5.14
N GLY A 7 13.96 -25.36 5.81
CA GLY A 7 13.80 -24.14 6.59
C GLY A 7 14.79 -24.08 7.76
N ILE A 8 15.03 -22.89 8.29
CA ILE A 8 15.95 -22.65 9.42
C ILE A 8 15.66 -23.60 10.58
N LYS A 9 14.38 -23.85 10.87
CA LYS A 9 13.93 -24.80 11.90
C LYS A 9 14.46 -26.22 11.67
N THR A 10 14.45 -26.70 10.44
CA THR A 10 14.93 -28.04 10.06
C THR A 10 16.45 -28.13 10.11
N ASN A 11 17.15 -27.07 9.67
CA ASN A 11 18.62 -27.05 9.68
C ASN A 11 19.18 -26.99 11.10
N LEU A 12 18.57 -26.21 12.00
CA LEU A 12 18.93 -26.22 13.42
C LEU A 12 18.71 -27.62 14.01
N PHE A 13 17.54 -28.22 13.79
CA PHE A 13 17.22 -29.54 14.33
C PHE A 13 18.20 -30.63 13.88
N ILE A 14 18.61 -30.61 12.60
CA ILE A 14 19.60 -31.54 12.05
C ILE A 14 21.00 -31.28 12.64
N GLY A 15 21.42 -30.02 12.76
CA GLY A 15 22.72 -29.66 13.35
C GLY A 15 22.87 -30.16 14.78
N PHE A 16 21.85 -29.93 15.61
CA PHE A 16 21.83 -30.44 16.98
C PHE A 16 21.64 -31.96 17.05
N GLY A 17 20.90 -32.56 16.11
CA GLY A 17 20.78 -34.01 15.99
C GLY A 17 22.10 -34.71 15.64
N MET A 18 22.94 -34.11 14.79
CA MET A 18 24.27 -34.65 14.48
C MET A 18 25.22 -34.58 15.69
N ILE A 19 25.14 -33.49 16.47
CA ILE A 19 25.87 -33.37 17.74
C ILE A 19 25.42 -34.48 18.71
N LEU A 20 24.12 -34.75 18.80
CA LEU A 20 23.58 -35.85 19.61
C LEU A 20 24.07 -37.23 19.13
N GLY A 21 24.21 -37.44 17.82
CA GLY A 21 24.72 -38.70 17.26
C GLY A 21 26.19 -38.95 17.60
N LEU A 22 27.04 -37.91 17.50
CA LEU A 22 28.46 -37.99 17.85
C LEU A 22 28.67 -38.26 19.35
N THR A 23 27.78 -37.77 20.22
CA THR A 23 27.90 -37.93 21.67
C THR A 23 27.48 -39.34 22.15
N ILE A 24 26.53 -39.98 21.46
CA ILE A 24 26.18 -41.39 21.73
C ILE A 24 27.37 -42.31 21.44
N LEU A 25 28.11 -42.07 20.34
CA LEU A 25 29.29 -42.85 19.97
C LEU A 25 30.38 -42.84 21.05
N ILE A 26 30.64 -41.66 21.66
CA ILE A 26 31.64 -41.52 22.73
C ILE A 26 31.22 -42.30 23.98
N SER A 27 29.93 -42.25 24.36
CA SER A 27 29.40 -42.98 25.52
C SER A 27 29.55 -44.50 25.40
N VAL A 28 29.29 -45.05 24.21
CA VAL A 28 29.42 -46.50 23.95
C VAL A 28 30.87 -46.98 24.12
N SER A 29 31.85 -46.16 23.70
CA SER A 29 33.27 -46.48 23.84
C SER A 29 33.73 -46.54 25.31
N GLY A 30 33.18 -45.68 26.17
CA GLY A 30 33.48 -45.66 27.61
C GLY A 30 33.00 -46.92 28.33
N ILE A 31 31.78 -47.38 28.01
CA ILE A 31 31.18 -48.59 28.61
C ILE A 31 31.98 -49.85 28.26
N TRP A 32 32.45 -49.97 27.00
CA TRP A 32 33.26 -51.11 26.56
C TRP A 32 34.56 -51.25 27.33
N ARG A 33 35.25 -50.12 27.57
CA ARG A 33 36.55 -50.11 28.26
C ARG A 33 36.45 -50.44 29.75
N VAL A 34 35.40 -49.97 30.42
CA VAL A 34 35.15 -50.31 31.84
C VAL A 34 34.93 -51.82 32.00
N LYS A 35 34.16 -52.43 31.10
CA LYS A 35 33.89 -53.88 31.13
C LYS A 35 35.17 -54.72 30.96
N GLU A 36 36.12 -54.24 30.15
CA GLU A 36 37.40 -54.90 29.92
C GLU A 36 38.26 -54.94 31.19
N ILE A 37 38.35 -53.83 31.92
CA ILE A 37 39.13 -53.71 33.17
C ILE A 37 38.57 -54.65 34.24
N THR A 38 37.25 -54.63 34.48
CA THR A 38 36.61 -55.49 35.50
C THR A 38 36.90 -56.98 35.25
N SER A 39 36.92 -57.41 33.99
CA SER A 39 37.19 -58.81 33.64
C SER A 39 38.64 -59.26 33.88
N ARG A 40 39.62 -58.34 33.83
CA ARG A 40 41.05 -58.65 34.08
C ARG A 40 41.34 -58.74 35.58
N VAL A 41 40.69 -57.90 36.39
CA VAL A 41 40.82 -57.93 37.87
C VAL A 41 40.29 -59.24 38.44
N ILE A 42 39.08 -59.66 38.02
CA ILE A 42 38.44 -60.88 38.56
C ILE A 42 39.25 -62.14 38.25
N ARG A 43 39.84 -62.25 37.06
CA ARG A 43 40.67 -63.42 36.69
C ARG A 43 41.91 -63.56 37.57
N THR A 44 42.58 -62.46 37.85
CA THR A 44 43.85 -62.46 38.61
C THR A 44 43.64 -62.78 40.09
N ILE A 45 42.58 -62.24 40.70
CA ILE A 45 42.21 -62.56 42.08
C ILE A 45 41.88 -64.06 42.24
N ASN A 46 41.24 -64.67 41.24
CA ASN A 46 40.82 -66.07 41.35
C ASN A 46 41.88 -67.11 40.96
N THR A 47 42.96 -66.72 40.27
CA THR A 47 43.96 -67.66 39.75
C THR A 47 45.34 -67.42 40.37
N ASP A 48 45.98 -66.29 40.07
CA ASP A 48 47.35 -66.00 40.51
C ASP A 48 47.43 -65.79 42.04
N PHE A 49 46.43 -65.17 42.67
CA PHE A 49 46.40 -65.05 44.14
C PHE A 49 46.29 -66.41 44.83
N LYS A 50 45.35 -67.26 44.38
CA LYS A 50 45.19 -68.63 44.92
C LYS A 50 46.44 -69.47 44.70
N MET A 51 47.09 -69.34 43.55
CA MET A 51 48.35 -70.03 43.25
C MET A 51 49.45 -69.58 44.21
N SER A 52 49.64 -68.28 44.42
CA SER A 52 50.68 -67.76 45.32
C SER A 52 50.44 -68.17 46.77
N GLU A 53 49.20 -68.03 47.26
CA GLU A 53 48.83 -68.38 48.63
C GLU A 53 49.03 -69.87 48.90
N ASN A 54 48.52 -70.74 48.02
CA ASN A 54 48.62 -72.18 48.23
C ASN A 54 50.04 -72.71 48.01
N ALA A 55 50.82 -72.14 47.08
CA ALA A 55 52.23 -72.48 46.91
C ALA A 55 53.07 -72.11 48.14
N SER A 56 52.83 -70.93 48.71
CA SER A 56 53.46 -70.51 49.97
C SER A 56 53.12 -71.45 51.14
N LYS A 57 51.84 -71.83 51.28
CA LYS A 57 51.41 -72.80 52.29
C LYS A 57 51.97 -74.21 52.04
N ALA A 58 52.03 -74.66 50.79
CA ALA A 58 52.63 -75.94 50.41
C ALA A 58 54.11 -75.99 50.80
N ARG A 59 54.88 -74.93 50.52
CA ARG A 59 56.25 -74.80 51.00
C ARG A 59 56.34 -74.89 52.53
N ALA A 60 55.46 -74.20 53.25
CA ALA A 60 55.42 -74.24 54.71
C ALA A 60 55.14 -75.66 55.25
N HIS A 61 54.18 -76.39 54.68
CA HIS A 61 53.90 -77.77 55.07
C HIS A 61 55.06 -78.71 54.73
N THR A 62 55.70 -78.52 53.58
CA THR A 62 56.90 -79.26 53.16
C THR A 62 58.04 -79.12 54.19
N LEU A 63 58.27 -77.89 54.69
CA LEU A 63 59.22 -77.63 55.77
C LEU A 63 58.84 -78.34 57.08
N GLN A 64 57.56 -78.41 57.43
CA GLN A 64 57.11 -79.14 58.62
C GLN A 64 57.28 -80.66 58.48
N LEU A 65 57.06 -81.22 57.27
CA LEU A 65 57.34 -82.64 57.02
C LEU A 65 58.80 -82.97 57.28
N ARG A 66 59.71 -82.17 56.74
CA ARG A 66 61.16 -82.32 56.96
C ARG A 66 61.54 -82.16 58.43
N ARG A 67 60.83 -81.29 59.15
CA ARG A 67 61.02 -81.12 60.60
C ARG A 67 60.63 -82.38 61.35
N TYR A 68 59.43 -82.92 61.11
CA TYR A 68 58.96 -84.12 61.81
C TYR A 68 59.73 -85.37 61.40
N GLU A 69 60.19 -85.47 60.16
CA GLU A 69 61.18 -86.46 59.73
C GLU A 69 62.44 -86.43 60.61
N LYS A 70 63.04 -85.24 60.79
CA LYS A 70 64.20 -85.08 61.67
C LYS A 70 63.87 -85.39 63.12
N ASP A 71 62.70 -84.99 63.61
CA ASP A 71 62.28 -85.26 64.98
C ASP A 71 62.10 -86.77 65.25
N MET A 72 61.61 -87.53 64.26
CA MET A 72 61.54 -89.01 64.33
C MET A 72 62.95 -89.62 64.46
N LEU A 73 63.92 -89.11 63.71
CA LEU A 73 65.31 -89.58 63.81
C LEU A 73 65.97 -89.18 65.13
N ILE A 74 65.79 -87.94 65.60
CA ILE A 74 66.41 -87.47 66.84
C ILE A 74 65.90 -88.26 68.06
N ASN A 75 64.64 -88.71 68.02
CA ASN A 75 64.00 -89.42 69.13
C ASN A 75 63.93 -90.94 68.93
N LEU A 76 64.80 -91.53 68.09
CA LEU A 76 64.73 -92.95 67.70
C LEU A 76 64.78 -93.96 68.87
N GLU A 77 65.30 -93.56 70.03
CA GLU A 77 65.33 -94.39 71.25
C GLU A 77 63.95 -94.49 71.94
N ASN A 78 63.03 -93.55 71.64
CA ASN A 78 61.68 -93.48 72.21
C ASN A 78 60.61 -93.67 71.12
N LEU A 79 60.20 -94.93 70.92
CA LEU A 79 59.22 -95.31 69.90
C LEU A 79 57.85 -94.64 70.07
N GLU A 80 57.44 -94.28 71.29
CA GLU A 80 56.19 -93.57 71.54
C GLU A 80 56.23 -92.14 70.98
N LYS A 81 57.36 -91.45 71.15
CA LYS A 81 57.59 -90.14 70.52
C LYS A 81 57.68 -90.25 69.00
N VAL A 82 58.36 -91.26 68.46
CA VAL A 82 58.44 -91.50 67.01
C VAL A 82 57.06 -91.68 66.41
N LYS A 83 56.18 -92.45 67.07
CA LYS A 83 54.77 -92.59 66.65
C LYS A 83 54.01 -91.25 66.68
N GLY A 84 54.18 -90.46 67.74
CA GLY A 84 53.57 -89.13 67.83
C GLY A 84 54.07 -88.14 66.76
N TYR A 85 55.35 -88.21 66.36
CA TYR A 85 55.88 -87.42 65.25
C TYR A 85 55.40 -87.92 63.89
N LYS A 86 55.22 -89.24 63.71
CA LYS A 86 54.61 -89.79 62.49
C LYS A 86 53.17 -89.32 62.30
N GLU A 87 52.36 -89.29 63.36
CA GLU A 87 50.99 -88.76 63.29
C GLU A 87 50.96 -87.28 62.88
N LYS A 88 51.89 -86.47 63.43
CA LYS A 88 52.03 -85.06 63.03
C LYS A 88 52.51 -84.93 61.58
N TRP A 89 53.44 -85.78 61.16
CA TRP A 89 53.91 -85.85 59.78
C TRP A 89 52.75 -86.20 58.83
N ASP A 90 51.89 -87.17 59.16
CA ASP A 90 50.72 -87.53 58.35
C ASP A 90 49.68 -86.41 58.25
N LYS A 91 49.52 -85.62 59.32
CA LYS A 91 48.65 -84.44 59.32
C LYS A 91 49.18 -83.33 58.40
N GLU A 92 50.48 -83.03 58.48
CA GLU A 92 51.11 -82.05 57.60
C GLU A 92 51.12 -82.53 56.14
N ARG A 93 51.30 -83.83 55.93
CA ARG A 93 51.23 -84.46 54.61
C ARG A 93 49.86 -84.26 53.99
N THR A 94 48.80 -84.54 54.75
CA THR A 94 47.42 -84.33 54.31
C THR A 94 47.17 -82.85 53.95
N SER A 95 47.72 -81.94 54.76
CA SER A 95 47.61 -80.49 54.51
C SER A 95 48.39 -80.06 53.27
N LEU A 96 49.60 -80.60 53.05
CA LEU A 96 50.39 -80.38 51.85
C LEU A 96 49.65 -80.85 50.60
N LEU A 97 49.12 -82.08 50.61
CA LEU A 97 48.36 -82.64 49.50
C LEU A 97 47.11 -81.80 49.18
N ALA A 98 46.43 -81.27 50.19
CA ALA A 98 45.30 -80.35 49.98
C ALA A 98 45.75 -79.05 49.29
N ARG A 99 46.89 -78.46 49.69
CA ARG A 99 47.41 -77.26 49.02
C ARG A 99 47.89 -77.54 47.60
N ILE A 100 48.49 -78.71 47.36
CA ILE A 100 48.87 -79.15 46.02
C ILE A 100 47.63 -79.34 45.13
N ALA A 101 46.54 -79.87 45.67
CA ALA A 101 45.25 -79.98 44.95
C ALA A 101 44.66 -78.59 44.64
N ASP A 102 44.65 -77.68 45.62
CA ASP A 102 44.19 -76.29 45.40
C ASP A 102 45.04 -75.56 44.35
N MET A 103 46.37 -75.80 44.35
CA MET A 103 47.26 -75.28 43.32
C MET A 103 46.98 -75.90 41.95
N GLN A 104 46.64 -77.20 41.88
CA GLN A 104 46.29 -77.88 40.63
C GLN A 104 45.08 -77.24 39.95
N GLU A 105 44.05 -76.87 40.71
CA GLU A 105 42.86 -76.17 40.19
C GLU A 105 43.18 -74.77 39.67
N ALA A 106 44.21 -74.13 40.25
CA ALA A 106 44.64 -72.78 39.89
C ALA A 106 45.66 -72.74 38.73
N ILE A 107 46.01 -73.87 38.11
CA ILE A 107 46.97 -73.91 36.99
C ILE A 107 46.38 -73.21 35.78
N THR A 108 47.09 -72.20 35.28
CA THR A 108 46.67 -71.42 34.10
C THR A 108 47.62 -71.56 32.92
N ASN A 109 48.83 -72.10 33.12
CA ASN A 109 49.83 -72.20 32.08
C ASN A 109 50.62 -73.53 32.08
N PRO A 110 51.22 -73.91 30.93
CA PRO A 110 51.96 -75.16 30.80
C PRO A 110 53.14 -75.32 31.77
N LYS A 111 53.85 -74.22 32.09
CA LYS A 111 55.00 -74.23 33.00
C LYS A 111 54.59 -74.56 34.45
N GLN A 112 53.44 -74.06 34.90
CA GLN A 112 52.86 -74.40 36.20
C GLN A 112 52.43 -75.87 36.26
N LYS A 113 51.92 -76.42 35.14
CA LYS A 113 51.56 -77.83 35.05
C LYS A 113 52.78 -78.74 35.19
N GLU A 114 53.85 -78.44 34.46
CA GLU A 114 55.11 -79.19 34.54
C GLU A 114 55.70 -79.18 35.97
N ARG A 115 55.78 -78.00 36.59
CA ARG A 115 56.21 -77.85 37.99
C ARG A 115 55.33 -78.63 38.97
N MET A 116 54.03 -78.66 38.75
CA MET A 116 53.10 -79.43 39.58
C MET A 116 53.33 -80.95 39.46
N ASP A 117 53.59 -81.43 38.24
CA ASP A 117 53.90 -82.85 38.00
C ASP A 117 55.23 -83.24 38.67
N GLN A 118 56.22 -82.34 38.67
CA GLN A 118 57.48 -82.50 39.42
C GLN A 118 57.26 -82.53 40.93
N ILE A 119 56.42 -81.64 41.50
CA ILE A 119 56.05 -81.65 42.91
C ILE A 119 55.46 -83.01 43.30
N LYS A 120 54.49 -83.52 42.53
CA LYS A 120 53.86 -84.81 42.81
C LYS A 120 54.84 -85.97 42.75
N THR A 121 55.71 -85.99 41.73
CA THR A 121 56.69 -87.04 41.54
C THR A 121 57.69 -87.08 42.70
N ASN A 122 58.26 -85.93 43.06
CA ASN A 122 59.22 -85.82 44.15
C ASN A 122 58.58 -86.10 45.52
N LEU A 123 57.36 -85.61 45.75
CA LEU A 123 56.64 -85.87 46.99
C LEU A 123 56.33 -87.36 47.15
N ASN A 124 55.86 -88.05 46.11
CA ASN A 124 55.60 -89.49 46.18
C ASN A 124 56.86 -90.30 46.50
N ILE A 125 58.01 -89.95 45.89
CA ILE A 125 59.29 -90.59 46.19
C ILE A 125 59.66 -90.37 47.65
N TYR A 126 59.58 -89.14 48.14
CA TYR A 126 59.87 -88.80 49.53
C TYR A 126 58.94 -89.55 50.50
N GLU A 127 57.64 -89.56 50.25
CA GLU A 127 56.64 -90.22 51.11
C GLU A 127 56.86 -91.73 51.22
N SER A 128 57.14 -92.40 50.10
CA SER A 128 57.44 -93.84 50.10
C SER A 128 58.64 -94.13 50.98
N ASN A 129 59.72 -93.36 50.81
CA ASN A 129 60.95 -93.57 51.58
C ASN A 129 60.78 -93.25 53.07
N ILE A 130 60.04 -92.20 53.44
CA ILE A 130 59.77 -91.91 54.85
C ILE A 130 58.90 -92.98 55.49
N THR A 131 57.98 -93.58 54.74
CA THR A 131 57.20 -94.73 55.21
C THR A 131 58.11 -95.94 55.45
N ASP A 132 59.00 -96.23 54.50
CA ASP A 132 60.01 -97.29 54.66
C ASP A 132 60.94 -97.02 55.88
N LEU A 133 61.35 -95.76 56.08
CA LEU A 133 62.12 -95.35 57.25
C LEU A 133 61.36 -95.59 58.55
N TYR A 134 60.07 -95.23 58.59
CA TYR A 134 59.23 -95.45 59.76
C TYR A 134 59.10 -96.95 60.08
N ASP A 135 58.90 -97.79 59.08
CA ASP A 135 58.82 -99.25 59.25
C ASP A 135 60.16 -99.84 59.73
N LEU A 136 61.28 -99.31 59.24
CA LEU A 136 62.62 -99.67 59.70
C LEU A 136 62.90 -99.23 61.15
N LEU A 137 62.42 -98.05 61.55
CA LEU A 137 62.50 -97.55 62.93
C LEU A 137 61.64 -98.42 63.87
N MET A 138 60.43 -98.80 63.46
CA MET A 138 59.52 -99.63 64.25
C MET A 138 60.00 -101.08 64.39
N SER A 139 60.68 -101.62 63.37
CA SER A 139 61.30 -102.95 63.42
C SER A 139 62.66 -102.98 64.14
N ARG A 140 63.10 -101.86 64.73
CA ARG A 140 64.41 -101.67 65.40
C ARG A 140 65.62 -102.06 64.53
N ARG A 141 65.47 -102.05 63.20
CA ARG A 141 66.56 -102.37 62.26
C ARG A 141 67.50 -101.19 62.02
N VAL A 142 67.06 -99.98 62.34
CA VAL A 142 67.90 -98.77 62.41
C VAL A 142 68.20 -98.51 63.88
N VAL A 143 69.48 -98.64 64.26
CA VAL A 143 69.88 -98.66 65.68
C VAL A 143 70.71 -97.43 66.06
N SER A 144 71.00 -96.54 65.10
CA SER A 144 71.72 -95.29 65.35
C SER A 144 71.20 -94.12 64.52
N VAL A 145 71.40 -92.90 65.05
CA VAL A 145 71.04 -91.65 64.37
C VAL A 145 71.81 -91.52 63.04
N ARG A 146 73.02 -92.09 62.96
CA ARG A 146 73.86 -92.05 61.75
C ARG A 146 73.25 -92.83 60.60
N GLU A 147 72.77 -94.05 60.85
CA GLU A 147 72.10 -94.89 59.83
C GLU A 147 70.79 -94.25 59.35
N GLY A 148 70.00 -93.69 60.27
CA GLY A 148 68.78 -92.96 59.91
C GLY A 148 69.07 -91.69 59.10
N ASN A 149 70.14 -90.98 59.42
CA ASN A 149 70.56 -89.79 58.67
C ASN A 149 71.12 -90.13 57.28
N ASP A 150 71.81 -91.27 57.12
CA ASP A 150 72.26 -91.76 55.81
C ASP A 150 71.08 -92.17 54.92
N PHE A 151 69.99 -92.67 55.51
CA PHE A 151 68.74 -92.95 54.78
C PHE A 151 68.08 -91.65 54.32
N VAL A 152 67.89 -90.69 55.22
CA VAL A 152 67.30 -89.38 54.92
C VAL A 152 68.13 -88.60 53.89
N ASN A 153 69.47 -88.72 53.94
CA ASN A 153 70.35 -88.08 52.96
C ASN A 153 70.11 -88.56 51.52
N LYS A 154 69.55 -89.75 51.29
CA LYS A 154 69.22 -90.25 49.94
C LYS A 154 67.95 -89.63 49.37
N VAL A 155 67.08 -89.07 50.21
CA VAL A 155 65.72 -88.61 49.82
C VAL A 155 65.48 -87.13 50.10
N LYS A 156 66.42 -86.46 50.79
CA LYS A 156 66.35 -85.03 51.08
C LYS A 156 66.22 -84.18 49.82
N ASP A 157 66.83 -84.59 48.71
CA ASP A 157 66.84 -83.81 47.47
C ASP A 157 65.44 -83.73 46.85
N ASN A 158 64.64 -84.80 46.97
CA ASN A 158 63.26 -84.79 46.47
C ASN A 158 62.38 -83.79 47.24
N ILE A 159 62.45 -83.77 48.57
CA ILE A 159 61.62 -82.86 49.36
C ILE A 159 62.13 -81.41 49.28
N HIS A 160 63.43 -81.21 49.03
CA HIS A 160 64.00 -79.92 48.67
C HIS A 160 63.50 -79.42 47.30
N GLU A 161 63.36 -80.28 46.31
CA GLU A 161 62.75 -79.92 45.03
C GLU A 161 61.28 -79.52 45.18
N VAL A 162 60.51 -80.23 46.01
CA VAL A 162 59.11 -79.82 46.31
C VAL A 162 59.08 -78.42 46.94
N GLU A 163 59.99 -78.15 47.88
CA GLU A 163 60.11 -76.84 48.53
C GLU A 163 60.47 -75.73 47.55
N ASN A 164 61.52 -75.95 46.74
CA ASN A 164 62.02 -74.99 45.75
C ASN A 164 60.95 -74.68 44.70
N ILE A 165 60.28 -75.70 44.16
CA ILE A 165 59.24 -75.50 43.16
C ILE A 165 58.04 -74.75 43.76
N ALA A 166 57.64 -75.07 45.00
CA ALA A 166 56.58 -74.34 45.68
C ALA A 166 56.96 -72.87 45.96
N GLU A 167 58.23 -72.60 46.30
CA GLU A 167 58.76 -71.24 46.44
C GLU A 167 58.71 -70.47 45.13
N ASP A 168 59.24 -71.05 44.06
CA ASP A 168 59.25 -70.49 42.70
C ASP A 168 57.82 -70.17 42.22
N MET A 169 56.89 -71.11 42.41
CA MET A 169 55.49 -70.92 42.02
C MET A 169 54.83 -69.79 42.82
N SER A 170 55.17 -69.66 44.10
CA SER A 170 54.69 -68.57 44.95
C SER A 170 55.23 -67.21 44.49
N MET A 171 56.53 -67.13 44.22
CA MET A 171 57.21 -65.91 43.79
C MET A 171 56.74 -65.44 42.41
N ASP A 172 56.61 -66.35 41.44
CA ASP A 172 56.12 -66.02 40.09
C ASP A 172 54.69 -65.47 40.14
N ALA A 173 53.82 -66.08 40.95
CA ALA A 173 52.45 -65.64 41.12
C ALA A 173 52.37 -64.29 41.87
N SER A 174 53.19 -64.08 42.90
CA SER A 174 53.31 -62.80 43.60
C SER A 174 53.85 -61.68 42.71
N ALA A 175 54.85 -61.94 41.86
CA ALA A 175 55.41 -60.96 40.94
C ALA A 175 54.37 -60.48 39.91
N LYS A 176 53.57 -61.40 39.37
CA LYS A 176 52.44 -61.06 38.49
C LYS A 176 51.42 -60.17 39.19
N MET A 177 51.03 -60.49 40.43
CA MET A 177 50.09 -59.68 41.20
C MET A 177 50.59 -58.24 41.44
N VAL A 178 51.87 -58.06 41.75
CA VAL A 178 52.46 -56.71 41.94
C VAL A 178 52.47 -55.92 40.64
N SER A 179 52.84 -56.54 39.51
CA SER A 179 52.85 -55.87 38.21
C SER A 179 51.46 -55.41 37.77
N LEU A 180 50.44 -56.25 37.98
CA LEU A 180 49.06 -55.93 37.64
C LEU A 180 48.47 -54.89 38.62
N GLY A 181 48.83 -54.94 39.90
CA GLY A 181 48.43 -53.94 40.88
C GLY A 181 48.86 -52.52 40.48
N LYS A 182 50.07 -52.37 39.92
CA LYS A 182 50.54 -51.09 39.36
C LYS A 182 49.73 -50.67 38.13
N GLU A 183 49.40 -51.62 37.24
CA GLU A 183 48.62 -51.34 36.03
C GLU A 183 47.17 -50.92 36.36
N ILE A 184 46.54 -51.57 37.35
CA ILE A 184 45.19 -51.25 37.85
C ILE A 184 45.15 -49.86 38.50
N LEU A 185 46.17 -49.49 39.30
CA LEU A 185 46.24 -48.16 39.90
C LEU A 185 46.38 -47.05 38.85
N ALA A 186 47.14 -47.29 37.78
CA ALA A 186 47.25 -46.38 36.63
C ALA A 186 45.94 -46.28 35.82
N ASP A 187 45.16 -47.36 35.73
CA ASP A 187 43.88 -47.37 35.00
C ASP A 187 42.70 -46.85 35.83
N SER A 188 42.76 -46.94 37.17
CA SER A 188 41.73 -46.42 38.08
C SER A 188 41.56 -44.90 37.97
N GLY A 189 42.65 -44.16 37.73
CA GLY A 189 42.58 -42.73 37.42
C GLY A 189 41.80 -42.42 36.13
N LYS A 190 41.82 -43.33 35.15
CA LYS A 190 41.10 -43.18 33.88
C LYS A 190 39.61 -43.44 34.04
N THR A 191 39.20 -44.31 34.96
CA THR A 191 37.78 -44.61 35.23
C THR A 191 37.03 -43.41 35.81
N THR A 192 37.65 -42.67 36.74
CA THR A 192 37.05 -41.43 37.30
C THR A 192 36.88 -40.35 36.23
N VAL A 193 37.87 -40.21 35.34
CA VAL A 193 37.80 -39.26 34.20
C VAL A 193 36.63 -39.62 33.27
N ILE A 194 36.43 -40.89 32.93
CA ILE A 194 35.32 -41.32 32.06
C ILE A 194 33.95 -41.05 32.70
N MET A 195 33.77 -41.30 34.00
CA MET A 195 32.51 -40.99 34.69
C MET A 195 32.21 -39.49 34.72
N THR A 196 33.22 -38.64 34.94
CA THR A 196 33.05 -37.18 34.84
C THR A 196 32.76 -36.72 33.40
N MET A 197 33.29 -37.40 32.38
CA MET A 197 32.95 -37.13 30.98
C MET A 197 31.50 -37.47 30.65
N ILE A 198 30.93 -38.55 31.20
CA ILE A 198 29.52 -38.92 30.95
C ILE A 198 28.56 -37.90 31.57
N ILE A 199 28.81 -37.46 32.81
CA ILE A 199 27.94 -36.48 33.49
C ILE A 199 27.98 -35.12 32.77
N THR A 200 29.19 -34.63 32.46
CA THR A 200 29.35 -33.37 31.70
C THR A 200 28.67 -33.46 30.33
N LEU A 201 28.76 -34.62 29.66
CA LEU A 201 28.10 -34.87 28.38
C LEU A 201 26.57 -34.78 28.47
N VAL A 202 25.95 -35.44 29.45
CA VAL A 202 24.49 -35.42 29.64
C VAL A 202 24.01 -33.98 29.89
N ILE A 203 24.72 -33.23 30.74
CA ILE A 203 24.42 -31.82 30.99
C ILE A 203 24.49 -31.01 29.69
N THR A 204 25.52 -31.23 28.87
CA THR A 204 25.70 -30.50 27.60
C THR A 204 24.58 -30.79 26.60
N ILE A 205 24.05 -32.02 26.56
CA ILE A 205 22.91 -32.39 25.71
C ILE A 205 21.62 -31.67 26.15
N PHE A 206 21.31 -31.70 27.45
CA PHE A 206 20.14 -31.02 27.98
C PHE A 206 20.23 -29.50 27.77
N LEU A 207 21.41 -28.90 28.00
CA LEU A 207 21.66 -27.50 27.69
C LEU A 207 21.49 -27.22 26.20
N GLY A 208 22.06 -28.07 25.33
CA GLY A 208 21.98 -27.92 23.88
C GLY A 208 20.55 -27.97 23.35
N ILE A 209 19.73 -28.91 23.82
CA ILE A 209 18.30 -29.00 23.46
C ILE A 209 17.54 -27.77 23.98
N GLY A 210 17.79 -27.36 25.23
CA GLY A 210 17.17 -26.17 25.82
C GLY A 210 17.49 -24.90 25.02
N ILE A 211 18.77 -24.67 24.71
CA ILE A 211 19.24 -23.54 23.89
C ILE A 211 18.66 -23.62 22.48
N SER A 212 18.56 -24.81 21.88
CA SER A 212 17.97 -24.99 20.55
C SER A 212 16.49 -24.58 20.51
N ILE A 213 15.70 -25.02 21.49
CA ILE A 213 14.28 -24.67 21.57
C ILE A 213 14.12 -23.16 21.82
N LEU A 214 14.94 -22.59 22.70
CA LEU A 214 14.95 -21.15 22.97
C LEU A 214 15.32 -20.35 21.73
N MET A 215 16.37 -20.74 20.99
CA MET A 215 16.78 -20.08 19.74
C MET A 215 15.73 -20.19 18.64
N ILE A 216 15.12 -21.37 18.45
CA ILE A 216 14.04 -21.55 17.46
C ILE A 216 12.86 -20.64 17.81
N ARG A 217 12.44 -20.61 19.08
CA ARG A 217 11.33 -19.75 19.50
C ARG A 217 11.66 -18.27 19.42
N SER A 218 12.85 -17.86 19.86
CA SER A 218 13.26 -16.45 19.86
C SER A 218 13.43 -15.89 18.45
N ILE A 219 13.76 -16.72 17.45
CA ILE A 219 13.92 -16.28 16.06
C ILE A 219 12.60 -16.42 15.28
N THR A 220 11.94 -17.58 15.34
CA THR A 220 10.78 -17.84 14.48
C THR A 220 9.54 -17.03 14.88
N VAL A 221 9.30 -16.80 16.17
CA VAL A 221 8.09 -16.10 16.63
C VAL A 221 8.10 -14.62 16.20
N PRO A 222 9.17 -13.82 16.44
CA PRO A 222 9.21 -12.43 15.99
C PRO A 222 9.19 -12.32 14.46
N VAL A 223 9.92 -13.19 13.75
CA VAL A 223 9.94 -13.16 12.27
C VAL A 223 8.56 -13.45 11.69
N ASN A 224 7.84 -14.45 12.20
CA ASN A 224 6.46 -14.71 11.76
C ASN A 224 5.52 -13.54 12.06
N ARG A 225 5.69 -12.83 13.18
CA ARG A 225 4.90 -11.64 13.50
C ARG A 225 5.17 -10.51 12.50
N VAL A 226 6.44 -10.25 12.18
CA VAL A 226 6.84 -9.24 11.20
C VAL A 226 6.33 -9.61 9.80
N VAL A 227 6.45 -10.88 9.40
CA VAL A 227 5.90 -11.42 8.15
C VAL A 227 4.39 -11.19 8.05
N ALA A 228 3.64 -11.48 9.11
CA ALA A 228 2.19 -11.26 9.12
C ALA A 228 1.84 -9.77 8.97
N GLY A 229 2.50 -8.90 9.75
CA GLY A 229 2.29 -7.45 9.65
C GLY A 229 2.70 -6.88 8.29
N LEU A 230 3.79 -7.37 7.70
CA LEU A 230 4.25 -6.94 6.38
C LEU A 230 3.31 -7.42 5.27
N SER A 231 2.79 -8.64 5.38
CA SER A 231 1.78 -9.17 4.45
C SER A 231 0.50 -8.35 4.48
N GLU A 232 0.00 -8.05 5.69
CA GLU A 232 -1.21 -7.24 5.89
C GLU A 232 -1.00 -5.79 5.40
N GLY A 233 0.11 -5.16 5.79
CA GLY A 233 0.46 -3.82 5.35
C GLY A 233 0.60 -3.72 3.82
N SER A 234 1.23 -4.72 3.18
CA SER A 234 1.34 -4.77 1.72
C SER A 234 -0.03 -4.90 1.05
N GLU A 235 -0.95 -5.71 1.60
CA GLU A 235 -2.32 -5.83 1.09
C GLU A 235 -3.07 -4.50 1.19
N GLN A 236 -2.96 -3.81 2.33
CA GLN A 236 -3.58 -2.51 2.55
C GLN A 236 -3.05 -1.45 1.58
N VAL A 237 -1.72 -1.39 1.38
CA VAL A 237 -1.10 -0.46 0.42
C VAL A 237 -1.55 -0.77 -1.00
N ALA A 238 -1.56 -2.03 -1.42
CA ALA A 238 -2.04 -2.42 -2.76
C ALA A 238 -3.50 -2.01 -2.98
N SER A 239 -4.37 -2.30 -2.01
CA SER A 239 -5.79 -1.92 -2.07
C SER A 239 -5.99 -0.40 -2.10
N ALA A 240 -5.32 0.34 -1.20
CA ALA A 240 -5.43 1.80 -1.14
C ALA A 240 -4.91 2.46 -2.43
N SER A 241 -3.78 1.98 -2.95
CA SER A 241 -3.21 2.49 -4.19
C SER A 241 -4.14 2.21 -5.39
N GLY A 242 -4.76 1.03 -5.45
CA GLY A 242 -5.78 0.74 -6.47
C GLY A 242 -6.99 1.69 -6.40
N GLN A 243 -7.44 2.06 -5.20
CA GLN A 243 -8.52 3.03 -5.02
C GLN A 243 -8.11 4.45 -5.44
N VAL A 244 -6.90 4.89 -5.07
CA VAL A 244 -6.39 6.21 -5.47
C VAL A 244 -6.23 6.27 -6.99
N SER A 245 -5.64 5.25 -7.62
CA SER A 245 -5.52 5.17 -9.08
C SER A 245 -6.88 5.29 -9.79
N ALA A 246 -7.89 4.55 -9.33
CA ALA A 246 -9.25 4.62 -9.89
C ALA A 246 -9.89 6.01 -9.70
N ALA A 247 -9.74 6.60 -8.50
CA ALA A 247 -10.26 7.94 -8.21
C ALA A 247 -9.57 9.02 -9.06
N SER A 248 -8.25 8.90 -9.23
CA SER A 248 -7.46 9.77 -10.10
C SER A 248 -7.88 9.64 -11.56
N GLN A 249 -8.12 8.43 -12.08
CA GLN A 249 -8.63 8.26 -13.44
C GLN A 249 -9.98 8.96 -13.64
N SER A 250 -10.91 8.81 -12.67
CA SER A 250 -12.19 9.51 -12.72
C SER A 250 -12.04 11.04 -12.61
N LEU A 251 -11.06 11.53 -11.86
CA LEU A 251 -10.76 12.96 -11.78
C LEU A 251 -10.21 13.49 -13.10
N ALA A 252 -9.34 12.73 -13.79
CA ALA A 252 -8.83 13.08 -15.11
C ALA A 252 -9.96 13.13 -16.15
N GLU A 253 -10.84 12.14 -16.16
CA GLU A 253 -12.02 12.10 -17.04
C GLU A 253 -12.97 13.28 -16.75
N GLY A 254 -13.29 13.54 -15.48
CA GLY A 254 -14.11 14.69 -15.09
C GLY A 254 -13.46 16.03 -15.42
N SER A 255 -12.13 16.13 -15.34
CA SER A 255 -11.39 17.34 -15.77
C SER A 255 -11.47 17.53 -17.28
N SER A 256 -11.42 16.46 -18.07
CA SER A 256 -11.60 16.53 -19.53
C SER A 256 -13.01 16.95 -19.93
N GLU A 257 -14.04 16.46 -19.23
CA GLU A 257 -15.42 16.90 -19.42
C GLU A 257 -15.59 18.38 -19.05
N GLN A 258 -15.00 18.82 -17.93
CA GLN A 258 -15.00 20.22 -17.52
C GLN A 258 -14.31 21.12 -18.55
N ALA A 259 -13.17 20.69 -19.10
CA ALA A 259 -12.48 21.44 -20.15
C ALA A 259 -13.38 21.66 -21.38
N SER A 260 -14.09 20.62 -21.81
CA SER A 260 -15.04 20.71 -22.94
C SER A 260 -16.19 21.68 -22.64
N ALA A 261 -16.72 21.65 -21.41
CA ALA A 261 -17.77 22.59 -20.99
C ALA A 261 -17.26 24.04 -20.89
N LEU A 262 -16.00 24.24 -20.48
CA LEU A 262 -15.37 25.56 -20.46
C LEU A 262 -15.14 26.10 -21.88
N GLU A 263 -14.78 25.26 -22.85
CA GLU A 263 -14.68 25.66 -24.27
C GLU A 263 -16.03 26.16 -24.81
N GLU A 264 -17.12 25.42 -24.58
CA GLU A 264 -18.47 25.81 -24.99
C GLU A 264 -18.92 27.12 -24.29
N THR A 265 -18.62 27.23 -23.00
CA THR A 265 -18.93 28.46 -22.23
C THR A 265 -18.11 29.65 -22.74
N SER A 266 -16.83 29.45 -23.08
CA SER A 266 -15.97 30.49 -23.63
C SER A 266 -16.49 30.98 -24.98
N ALA A 267 -16.88 30.08 -25.87
CA ALA A 267 -17.48 30.42 -27.16
C ALA A 267 -18.79 31.23 -26.97
N SER A 268 -19.64 30.81 -26.03
CA SER A 268 -20.88 31.52 -25.69
C SER A 268 -20.60 32.93 -25.14
N ILE A 269 -19.52 33.09 -24.37
CA ILE A 269 -19.09 34.40 -23.84
C ILE A 269 -18.53 35.32 -24.92
N GLU A 270 -17.79 34.79 -25.88
CA GLU A 270 -17.32 35.58 -27.03
C GLU A 270 -18.51 36.09 -27.86
N GLU A 271 -19.51 35.23 -28.10
CA GLU A 271 -20.73 35.61 -28.81
C GLU A 271 -21.52 36.67 -28.02
N LEU A 272 -21.72 36.47 -26.71
CA LEU A 272 -22.35 37.47 -25.84
C LEU A 272 -21.58 38.79 -25.85
N SER A 273 -20.25 38.77 -25.78
CA SER A 273 -19.43 39.98 -25.81
C SER A 273 -19.64 40.73 -27.13
N SER A 274 -19.64 40.03 -28.26
CA SER A 274 -19.87 40.63 -29.57
C SER A 274 -21.26 41.25 -29.66
N MET A 275 -22.30 40.53 -29.23
CA MET A 275 -23.68 41.04 -29.24
C MET A 275 -23.85 42.26 -28.32
N THR A 276 -23.24 42.26 -27.14
CA THR A 276 -23.30 43.39 -26.22
C THR A 276 -22.59 44.63 -26.78
N THR A 277 -21.44 44.46 -27.45
CA THR A 277 -20.77 45.56 -28.16
C THR A 277 -21.65 46.10 -29.29
N GLN A 278 -22.24 45.21 -30.10
CA GLN A 278 -23.15 45.60 -31.17
C GLN A 278 -24.39 46.34 -30.65
N ASN A 279 -24.94 45.94 -29.49
CA ASN A 279 -26.04 46.65 -28.84
C ASN A 279 -25.65 48.06 -28.40
N ALA A 280 -24.44 48.24 -27.85
CA ALA A 280 -23.94 49.57 -27.49
C ALA A 280 -23.80 50.48 -28.72
N ASP A 281 -23.28 49.95 -29.83
CA ASP A 281 -23.13 50.69 -31.09
C ASP A 281 -24.49 51.03 -31.72
N ASN A 282 -25.41 50.08 -31.76
CA ASN A 282 -26.78 50.29 -32.24
C ASN A 282 -27.52 51.35 -31.40
N ALA A 283 -27.33 51.34 -30.08
CA ALA A 283 -27.89 52.35 -29.20
C ALA A 283 -27.28 53.74 -29.50
N ASN A 284 -25.97 53.84 -29.69
CA ASN A 284 -25.34 55.11 -30.10
C ASN A 284 -25.88 55.63 -31.43
N HIS A 285 -26.08 54.74 -32.41
CA HIS A 285 -26.70 55.08 -33.70
C HIS A 285 -28.14 55.58 -33.52
N ALA A 286 -28.97 54.87 -32.75
CA ALA A 286 -30.34 55.28 -32.48
C ALA A 286 -30.41 56.64 -31.75
N ASN A 287 -29.48 56.91 -30.82
CA ASN A 287 -29.41 58.20 -30.13
C ASN A 287 -29.09 59.35 -31.11
N ALA A 288 -28.17 59.13 -32.07
CA ALA A 288 -27.86 60.11 -33.11
C ALA A 288 -29.08 60.40 -34.00
N VAL A 289 -29.83 59.37 -34.39
CA VAL A 289 -31.07 59.53 -35.18
C VAL A 289 -32.13 60.30 -34.39
N MET A 290 -32.28 60.05 -33.10
CA MET A 290 -33.21 60.79 -32.24
C MET A 290 -32.80 62.26 -32.07
N ALA A 291 -31.51 62.56 -31.96
CA ALA A 291 -31.01 63.93 -31.90
C ALA A 291 -31.34 64.70 -33.20
N GLU A 292 -31.13 64.07 -34.37
CA GLU A 292 -31.48 64.67 -35.65
C GLU A 292 -33.00 64.83 -35.82
N THR A 293 -33.78 63.83 -35.41
CA THR A 293 -35.26 63.91 -35.39
C THR A 293 -35.72 65.10 -34.53
N GLY A 294 -35.12 65.28 -33.35
CA GLY A 294 -35.39 66.43 -32.49
C GLY A 294 -35.06 67.77 -33.16
N ARG A 295 -34.01 67.84 -33.99
CA ARG A 295 -33.68 69.04 -34.77
C ARG A 295 -34.75 69.34 -35.82
N VAL A 296 -35.19 68.33 -36.57
CA VAL A 296 -36.24 68.47 -37.59
C VAL A 296 -37.58 68.90 -36.98
N VAL A 297 -37.96 68.33 -35.83
CA VAL A 297 -39.21 68.71 -35.15
C VAL A 297 -39.15 70.14 -34.59
N ASN A 298 -37.99 70.58 -34.09
CA ASN A 298 -37.82 71.99 -33.69
C ASN A 298 -37.95 72.96 -34.87
N GLU A 299 -37.42 72.59 -36.04
CA GLU A 299 -37.59 73.37 -37.28
C GLU A 299 -39.06 73.44 -37.70
N ALA A 300 -39.78 72.31 -37.64
CA ALA A 300 -41.22 72.26 -37.90
C ALA A 300 -42.02 73.16 -36.93
N ASN A 301 -41.71 73.12 -35.63
CA ASN A 301 -42.35 74.01 -34.64
C ASN A 301 -42.13 75.49 -34.97
N ARG A 302 -40.92 75.87 -35.37
CA ARG A 302 -40.65 77.25 -35.82
C ARG A 302 -41.49 77.64 -37.03
N SER A 303 -41.61 76.77 -38.03
CA SER A 303 -42.48 77.01 -39.19
C SER A 303 -43.96 77.11 -38.81
N MET A 304 -44.43 76.36 -37.81
CA MET A 304 -45.80 76.47 -37.31
C MET A 304 -46.04 77.80 -36.57
N GLN A 305 -45.05 78.31 -35.84
CA GLN A 305 -45.11 79.64 -35.22
C GLN A 305 -45.21 80.75 -36.28
N GLU A 306 -44.40 80.67 -37.33
CA GLU A 306 -44.45 81.59 -38.47
C GLU A 306 -45.82 81.52 -39.17
N LEU A 307 -46.36 80.32 -39.40
CA LEU A 307 -47.70 80.10 -39.98
C LEU A 307 -48.82 80.66 -39.10
N THR A 308 -48.71 80.51 -37.78
CA THR A 308 -49.67 81.08 -36.82
C THR A 308 -49.67 82.61 -36.89
N GLY A 309 -48.48 83.22 -37.02
CA GLY A 309 -48.32 84.66 -37.25
C GLY A 309 -49.02 85.11 -38.54
N ALA A 310 -48.77 84.40 -39.65
CA ALA A 310 -49.40 84.70 -40.94
C ALA A 310 -50.94 84.58 -40.87
N MET A 311 -51.48 83.55 -40.22
CA MET A 311 -52.94 83.41 -40.03
C MET A 311 -53.54 84.58 -39.24
N LYS A 312 -52.83 85.09 -38.24
CA LYS A 312 -53.24 86.27 -37.48
C LYS A 312 -53.23 87.53 -38.35
N GLU A 313 -52.19 87.74 -39.14
CA GLU A 313 -52.10 88.87 -40.08
C GLU A 313 -53.24 88.83 -41.13
N ILE A 314 -53.51 87.66 -41.71
CA ILE A 314 -54.62 87.47 -42.66
C ILE A 314 -55.98 87.75 -41.99
N THR A 315 -56.15 87.33 -40.72
CA THR A 315 -57.36 87.62 -39.94
C THR A 315 -57.55 89.12 -39.77
N THR A 316 -56.52 89.84 -39.31
CA THR A 316 -56.57 91.31 -39.15
C THR A 316 -56.83 92.01 -40.48
N SER A 317 -56.17 91.60 -41.56
CA SER A 317 -56.41 92.17 -42.89
C SER A 317 -57.86 91.96 -43.36
N SER A 318 -58.43 90.78 -43.09
CA SER A 318 -59.83 90.47 -43.43
C SER A 318 -60.83 91.31 -42.61
N GLU A 319 -60.55 91.53 -41.33
CA GLU A 319 -61.35 92.42 -40.47
C GLU A 319 -61.30 93.87 -40.95
N ASP A 320 -60.15 94.34 -41.41
CA ASP A 320 -60.01 95.67 -41.98
C ASP A 320 -60.75 95.81 -43.32
N MET A 321 -60.71 94.77 -44.17
CA MET A 321 -61.56 94.72 -45.38
C MET A 321 -63.05 94.77 -45.02
N ALA A 322 -63.49 94.07 -43.98
CA ALA A 322 -64.88 94.12 -43.52
C ALA A 322 -65.30 95.54 -43.11
N LYS A 323 -64.42 96.29 -42.43
CA LYS A 323 -64.67 97.70 -42.09
C LYS A 323 -64.80 98.57 -43.35
N ILE A 324 -63.92 98.39 -44.33
CA ILE A 324 -63.95 99.13 -45.60
C ILE A 324 -65.26 98.85 -46.35
N ILE A 325 -65.67 97.59 -46.46
CA ILE A 325 -66.93 97.22 -47.12
C ILE A 325 -68.14 97.80 -46.39
N LYS A 326 -68.12 97.85 -45.06
CA LYS A 326 -69.16 98.53 -44.28
C LYS A 326 -69.24 100.02 -44.61
N THR A 327 -68.11 100.71 -44.71
CA THR A 327 -68.07 102.12 -45.15
C THR A 327 -68.61 102.29 -46.57
N ILE A 328 -68.33 101.35 -47.49
CA ILE A 328 -68.89 101.38 -48.85
C ILE A 328 -70.41 101.20 -48.84
N ASP A 329 -70.94 100.30 -48.02
CA ASP A 329 -72.39 100.13 -47.84
C ASP A 329 -73.05 101.42 -47.28
N GLU A 330 -72.42 102.06 -46.29
CA GLU A 330 -72.86 103.35 -45.75
C GLU A 330 -72.86 104.46 -46.83
N ILE A 331 -71.81 104.53 -47.68
CA ILE A 331 -71.75 105.47 -48.81
C ILE A 331 -72.85 105.18 -49.83
N ALA A 332 -73.08 103.90 -50.16
CA ALA A 332 -74.13 103.50 -51.09
C ALA A 332 -75.53 103.87 -50.55
N PHE A 333 -75.77 103.67 -49.25
CA PHE A 333 -77.01 104.08 -48.59
C PHE A 333 -77.21 105.58 -48.59
N GLN A 334 -76.18 106.36 -48.26
CA GLN A 334 -76.22 107.83 -48.33
C GLN A 334 -76.49 108.32 -49.76
N THR A 335 -75.86 107.70 -50.76
CA THR A 335 -76.06 108.02 -52.18
C THR A 335 -77.49 107.71 -52.62
N ASN A 336 -78.05 106.59 -52.17
CA ASN A 336 -79.45 106.24 -52.41
C ASN A 336 -80.41 107.28 -51.80
N LEU A 337 -80.16 107.76 -50.58
CA LEU A 337 -80.95 108.84 -49.96
C LEU A 337 -80.80 110.19 -50.70
N LEU A 338 -79.59 110.55 -51.10
CA LEU A 338 -79.31 111.76 -51.89
C LEU A 338 -80.05 111.74 -53.23
N SER A 339 -79.99 110.61 -53.93
CA SER A 339 -80.67 110.41 -55.22
C SER A 339 -82.20 110.44 -55.08
N LEU A 340 -82.75 109.87 -54.00
CA LEU A 340 -84.17 109.96 -53.69
C LEU A 340 -84.60 111.41 -53.46
N ASN A 341 -83.85 112.17 -52.67
CA ASN A 341 -84.11 113.59 -52.44
C ASN A 341 -84.06 114.39 -53.76
N ALA A 342 -83.09 114.09 -54.62
CA ALA A 342 -82.97 114.70 -55.94
C ALA A 342 -84.15 114.35 -56.86
N ALA A 343 -84.61 113.09 -56.87
CA ALA A 343 -85.77 112.66 -57.65
C ALA A 343 -87.07 113.35 -57.17
N VAL A 344 -87.24 113.53 -55.85
CA VAL A 344 -88.38 114.27 -55.27
C VAL A 344 -88.35 115.75 -55.70
N GLU A 345 -87.20 116.41 -55.63
CA GLU A 345 -87.07 117.82 -56.03
C GLU A 345 -87.23 117.99 -57.54
N ALA A 346 -86.77 117.03 -58.35
CA ALA A 346 -86.99 117.00 -59.79
C ALA A 346 -88.49 116.84 -60.14
N ALA A 347 -89.21 115.96 -59.43
CA ALA A 347 -90.66 115.82 -59.58
C ALA A 347 -91.41 117.10 -59.18
N ARG A 348 -90.91 117.82 -58.17
CA ARG A 348 -91.45 119.11 -57.72
C ARG A 348 -91.28 120.23 -58.75
N ALA A 349 -90.23 120.18 -59.56
CA ALA A 349 -89.94 121.13 -60.63
C ALA A 349 -90.75 120.91 -61.93
N GLY A 350 -91.57 119.86 -62.02
CA GLY A 350 -92.44 119.59 -63.18
C GLY A 350 -91.65 119.30 -64.47
N GLU A 351 -92.08 119.85 -65.61
CA GLU A 351 -91.43 119.59 -66.91
C GLU A 351 -89.97 120.03 -66.99
N ALA A 352 -89.57 121.07 -66.24
CA ALA A 352 -88.17 121.53 -66.20
C ALA A 352 -87.24 120.54 -65.47
N GLY A 353 -87.78 119.65 -64.63
CA GLY A 353 -87.04 118.66 -63.86
C GLY A 353 -86.92 117.27 -64.51
N ALA A 354 -87.59 117.04 -65.64
CA ALA A 354 -87.71 115.70 -66.25
C ALA A 354 -86.35 115.03 -66.54
N GLY A 355 -85.38 115.78 -67.08
CA GLY A 355 -84.03 115.27 -67.33
C GLY A 355 -83.24 114.97 -66.04
N PHE A 356 -83.43 115.77 -64.99
CA PHE A 356 -82.82 115.53 -63.68
C PHE A 356 -83.42 114.32 -62.96
N SER A 357 -84.72 114.06 -63.14
CA SER A 357 -85.40 112.89 -62.57
C SER A 357 -84.81 111.58 -63.09
N VAL A 358 -84.52 111.49 -64.39
CA VAL A 358 -83.92 110.29 -65.00
C VAL A 358 -82.51 110.04 -64.46
N VAL A 359 -81.69 111.08 -64.32
CA VAL A 359 -80.35 110.95 -63.73
C VAL A 359 -80.44 110.55 -62.25
N ALA A 360 -81.38 111.11 -61.50
CA ALA A 360 -81.59 110.75 -60.10
C ALA A 360 -82.01 109.28 -59.93
N ASP A 361 -82.90 108.76 -60.78
CA ASP A 361 -83.29 107.35 -60.77
C ASP A 361 -82.14 106.41 -61.18
N GLU A 362 -81.30 106.80 -62.13
CA GLU A 362 -80.12 106.02 -62.53
C GLU A 362 -79.06 105.98 -61.42
N VAL A 363 -78.79 107.12 -60.77
CA VAL A 363 -77.89 107.19 -59.58
C VAL A 363 -78.45 106.35 -58.44
N ARG A 364 -79.77 106.36 -58.24
CA ARG A 364 -80.44 105.53 -57.23
C ARG A 364 -80.25 104.04 -57.52
N ASN A 365 -80.44 103.61 -58.77
CA ASN A 365 -80.25 102.23 -59.20
C ASN A 365 -78.78 101.79 -58.98
N LEU A 366 -77.81 102.63 -59.37
CA LEU A 366 -76.40 102.37 -59.16
C LEU A 366 -76.04 102.26 -57.66
N ALA A 367 -76.63 103.11 -56.82
CA ALA A 367 -76.47 103.05 -55.37
C ALA A 367 -77.02 101.76 -54.77
N MET A 368 -78.22 101.31 -55.18
CA MET A 368 -78.80 100.03 -54.75
C MET A 368 -77.94 98.83 -55.19
N ARG A 369 -77.45 98.83 -56.44
CA ARG A 369 -76.53 97.79 -56.94
C ARG A 369 -75.20 97.77 -56.20
N SER A 370 -74.69 98.95 -55.80
CA SER A 370 -73.47 99.07 -55.02
C SER A 370 -73.66 98.53 -53.60
N ALA A 371 -74.80 98.82 -52.95
CA ALA A 371 -75.15 98.26 -51.64
C ALA A 371 -75.31 96.73 -51.70
N GLU A 372 -75.97 96.20 -52.73
CA GLU A 372 -76.09 94.75 -52.93
C GLU A 372 -74.71 94.08 -53.12
N SER A 373 -73.84 94.69 -53.92
CA SER A 373 -72.47 94.19 -54.14
C SER A 373 -71.61 94.28 -52.87
N ALA A 374 -71.74 95.36 -52.10
CA ALA A 374 -71.08 95.52 -50.81
C ALA A 374 -71.55 94.44 -49.82
N LYS A 375 -72.86 94.18 -49.72
CA LYS A 375 -73.42 93.12 -48.89
C LYS A 375 -72.92 91.73 -49.28
N ASN A 376 -72.88 91.41 -50.58
CA ASN A 376 -72.35 90.12 -51.04
C ASN A 376 -70.86 89.98 -50.71
N THR A 377 -70.07 91.04 -50.87
CA THR A 377 -68.65 91.05 -50.51
C THR A 377 -68.45 90.90 -48.99
N ALA A 378 -69.30 91.55 -48.18
CA ALA A 378 -69.27 91.42 -46.73
C ALA A 378 -69.51 89.97 -46.28
N ASN A 379 -70.49 89.28 -46.91
CA ASN A 379 -70.74 87.86 -46.64
C ASN A 379 -69.53 86.98 -47.00
N MET A 380 -68.87 87.24 -48.14
CA MET A 380 -67.66 86.50 -48.54
C MET A 380 -66.49 86.73 -47.58
N ILE A 381 -66.34 87.95 -47.06
CA ILE A 381 -65.32 88.27 -46.05
C ILE A 381 -65.65 87.56 -44.72
N ASP A 382 -66.91 87.57 -44.28
CA ASP A 382 -67.32 86.86 -43.05
C ASP A 382 -67.08 85.34 -43.16
N GLU A 383 -67.40 84.74 -44.30
CA GLU A 383 -67.06 83.34 -44.57
C GLU A 383 -65.53 83.10 -44.56
N SER A 384 -64.76 84.01 -45.15
CA SER A 384 -63.30 83.91 -45.19
C SER A 384 -62.70 83.96 -43.79
N ILE A 385 -63.17 84.88 -42.93
CA ILE A 385 -62.76 84.98 -41.52
C ILE A 385 -63.07 83.67 -40.77
N LYS A 386 -64.26 83.07 -40.97
CA LYS A 386 -64.61 81.77 -40.37
C LYS A 386 -63.64 80.66 -40.82
N ARG A 387 -63.29 80.59 -42.10
CA ARG A 387 -62.34 79.60 -42.64
C ARG A 387 -60.93 79.80 -42.09
N ILE A 388 -60.46 81.04 -42.01
CA ILE A 388 -59.15 81.37 -41.43
C ILE A 388 -59.11 80.99 -39.95
N LYS A 389 -60.16 81.29 -39.19
CA LYS A 389 -60.25 80.92 -37.76
C LYS A 389 -60.18 79.40 -37.56
N ASN A 390 -60.89 78.63 -38.38
CA ASN A 390 -60.79 77.17 -38.36
C ASN A 390 -59.36 76.70 -38.73
N GLY A 391 -58.76 77.29 -39.77
CA GLY A 391 -57.36 77.03 -40.14
C GLY A 391 -56.38 77.30 -38.99
N SER A 392 -56.56 78.42 -38.28
CA SER A 392 -55.76 78.77 -37.10
C SER A 392 -55.91 77.75 -35.96
N GLU A 393 -57.11 77.20 -35.75
CA GLU A 393 -57.33 76.15 -34.75
C GLU A 393 -56.61 74.85 -35.12
N ILE A 394 -56.66 74.45 -36.39
CA ILE A 394 -55.94 73.28 -36.90
C ILE A 394 -54.42 73.46 -36.75
N VAL A 395 -53.91 74.64 -37.08
CA VAL A 395 -52.50 75.02 -36.90
C VAL A 395 -52.08 74.92 -35.44
N SER A 396 -52.90 75.43 -34.51
CA SER A 396 -52.64 75.32 -33.06
C SER A 396 -52.56 73.87 -32.59
N LYS A 397 -53.53 73.03 -32.97
CA LYS A 397 -53.55 71.60 -32.62
C LYS A 397 -52.34 70.86 -33.20
N THR A 398 -51.92 71.23 -34.40
CA THR A 398 -50.75 70.64 -35.06
C THR A 398 -49.45 71.03 -34.34
N ASN A 399 -49.34 72.28 -33.90
CA ASN A 399 -48.21 72.75 -33.09
C ASN A 399 -48.13 71.99 -31.74
N GLU A 400 -49.25 71.80 -31.04
CA GLU A 400 -49.31 70.99 -29.82
C GLU A 400 -48.87 69.53 -30.07
N ALA A 401 -49.27 68.93 -31.21
CA ALA A 401 -48.85 67.58 -31.58
C ALA A 401 -47.33 67.50 -31.81
N PHE A 402 -46.72 68.49 -32.47
CA PHE A 402 -45.27 68.53 -32.66
C PHE A 402 -44.50 68.70 -31.34
N GLU A 403 -45.01 69.49 -30.39
CA GLU A 403 -44.43 69.57 -29.04
C GLU A 403 -44.45 68.22 -28.31
N GLN A 404 -45.54 67.45 -28.43
CA GLN A 404 -45.63 66.11 -27.87
C GLN A 404 -44.62 65.15 -28.53
N VAL A 405 -44.49 65.20 -29.86
CA VAL A 405 -43.49 64.41 -30.60
C VAL A 405 -42.07 64.76 -30.15
N LEU A 406 -41.76 66.04 -29.96
CA LEU A 406 -40.45 66.49 -29.48
C LEU A 406 -40.14 65.93 -28.07
N SER A 407 -41.13 65.97 -27.18
CA SER A 407 -41.03 65.39 -25.84
C SER A 407 -40.80 63.88 -25.89
N GLY A 408 -41.55 63.17 -26.75
CA GLY A 408 -41.38 61.73 -26.99
C GLY A 408 -40.00 61.38 -27.52
N ALA A 409 -39.50 62.11 -28.53
CA ALA A 409 -38.18 61.90 -29.11
C ALA A 409 -37.05 62.09 -28.08
N LYS A 410 -37.16 63.10 -27.20
CA LYS A 410 -36.20 63.28 -26.09
C LYS A 410 -36.20 62.09 -25.15
N LYS A 411 -37.38 61.60 -24.75
CA LYS A 411 -37.50 60.46 -23.84
C LYS A 411 -36.96 59.17 -24.43
N VAL A 412 -37.16 58.94 -25.74
CA VAL A 412 -36.54 57.81 -26.44
C VAL A 412 -35.02 57.96 -26.45
N GLY A 413 -34.49 59.17 -26.73
CA GLY A 413 -33.06 59.43 -26.67
C GLY A 413 -32.44 59.15 -25.29
N GLU A 414 -33.11 59.55 -24.20
CA GLU A 414 -32.69 59.24 -22.83
C GLU A 414 -32.61 57.72 -22.58
N LEU A 415 -33.68 56.98 -22.91
CA LEU A 415 -33.72 55.52 -22.75
C LEU A 415 -32.64 54.81 -23.57
N VAL A 416 -32.41 55.26 -24.81
CA VAL A 416 -31.37 54.71 -25.67
C VAL A 416 -29.97 55.00 -25.11
N SER A 417 -29.75 56.17 -24.51
CA SER A 417 -28.50 56.49 -23.82
C SER A 417 -28.28 55.59 -22.60
N GLU A 418 -29.34 55.26 -21.85
CA GLU A 418 -29.26 54.29 -20.75
C GLU A 418 -28.92 52.89 -21.24
N ILE A 419 -29.50 52.43 -22.36
CA ILE A 419 -29.16 51.14 -23.00
C ILE A 419 -27.69 51.11 -23.42
N ALA A 420 -27.17 52.18 -24.01
CA ALA A 420 -25.76 52.26 -24.41
C ALA A 420 -24.82 52.17 -23.19
N ALA A 421 -25.15 52.88 -22.11
CA ALA A 421 -24.38 52.84 -20.87
C ALA A 421 -24.41 51.45 -20.22
N ALA A 422 -25.60 50.85 -20.10
CA ALA A 422 -25.78 49.51 -19.53
C ALA A 422 -25.06 48.43 -20.38
N SER A 423 -25.13 48.53 -21.70
CA SER A 423 -24.42 47.61 -22.61
C SER A 423 -22.90 47.72 -22.44
N LYS A 424 -22.37 48.94 -22.25
CA LYS A 424 -20.94 49.14 -21.99
C LYS A 424 -20.51 48.50 -20.66
N GLU A 425 -21.33 48.62 -19.61
CA GLU A 425 -21.07 47.98 -18.32
C GLU A 425 -21.15 46.45 -18.43
N GLN A 426 -22.13 45.92 -19.17
CA GLN A 426 -22.22 44.48 -19.47
C GLN A 426 -20.98 43.98 -20.21
N ALA A 427 -20.48 44.70 -21.22
CA ALA A 427 -19.27 44.31 -21.94
C ALA A 427 -18.05 44.23 -21.01
N GLN A 428 -17.93 45.17 -20.06
CA GLN A 428 -16.89 45.12 -19.03
C GLN A 428 -17.06 43.92 -18.09
N GLY A 429 -18.29 43.63 -17.64
CA GLY A 429 -18.59 42.44 -16.84
C GLY A 429 -18.27 41.13 -17.56
N ILE A 430 -18.63 41.03 -18.84
CA ILE A 430 -18.34 39.87 -19.69
C ILE A 430 -16.82 39.67 -19.82
N SER A 431 -16.04 40.75 -19.99
CA SER A 431 -14.58 40.67 -20.02
C SER A 431 -13.99 40.11 -18.71
N GLN A 432 -14.56 40.48 -17.55
CA GLN A 432 -14.14 39.92 -16.26
C GLN A 432 -14.48 38.42 -16.15
N ILE A 433 -15.65 38.00 -16.63
CA ILE A 433 -16.04 36.58 -16.65
C ILE A 433 -15.12 35.80 -17.59
N SER A 434 -14.80 36.33 -18.77
CA SER A 434 -13.85 35.71 -19.71
C SER A 434 -12.48 35.46 -19.07
N ASN A 435 -11.94 36.44 -18.32
CA ASN A 435 -10.70 36.25 -17.57
C ASN A 435 -10.83 35.17 -16.48
N ALA A 436 -11.95 35.11 -15.77
CA ALA A 436 -12.19 34.09 -14.74
C ALA A 436 -12.28 32.68 -15.36
N ILE A 437 -12.89 32.53 -16.54
CA ILE A 437 -12.89 31.28 -17.30
C ILE A 437 -11.47 30.86 -17.68
N GLY A 438 -10.63 31.81 -18.11
CA GLY A 438 -9.21 31.54 -18.40
C GLY A 438 -8.43 31.01 -17.20
N GLU A 439 -8.73 31.49 -15.98
CA GLU A 439 -8.14 30.92 -14.75
C GLU A 439 -8.75 29.56 -14.38
N MET A 440 -10.05 29.34 -14.62
CA MET A 440 -10.67 28.03 -14.42
C MET A 440 -10.06 26.98 -15.35
N ASP A 441 -9.81 27.31 -16.61
CA ASP A 441 -9.15 26.42 -17.58
C ASP A 441 -7.76 25.97 -17.08
N LYS A 442 -6.94 26.89 -16.56
CA LYS A 442 -5.65 26.53 -15.94
C LYS A 442 -5.81 25.55 -14.79
N VAL A 443 -6.79 25.76 -13.91
CA VAL A 443 -7.05 24.86 -12.78
C VAL A 443 -7.52 23.49 -13.26
N VAL A 444 -8.37 23.43 -14.29
CA VAL A 444 -8.82 22.17 -14.89
C VAL A 444 -7.65 21.40 -15.51
N GLN A 445 -6.78 22.08 -16.25
CA GLN A 445 -5.56 21.47 -16.80
C GLN A 445 -4.63 20.95 -15.70
N GLN A 446 -4.46 21.73 -14.62
CA GLN A 446 -3.65 21.33 -13.48
C GLN A 446 -4.27 20.12 -12.75
N ASN A 447 -5.59 20.07 -12.61
CA ASN A 447 -6.29 18.93 -12.02
C ASN A 447 -6.11 17.66 -12.87
N ALA A 448 -6.22 17.77 -14.19
CA ALA A 448 -5.97 16.66 -15.11
C ALA A 448 -4.53 16.15 -14.99
N ALA A 449 -3.54 17.04 -15.00
CA ALA A 449 -2.13 16.67 -14.84
C ALA A 449 -1.84 16.02 -13.47
N ASN A 450 -2.36 16.60 -12.39
CA ASN A 450 -2.21 16.05 -11.04
C ASN A 450 -2.90 14.68 -10.90
N ALA A 451 -4.02 14.49 -11.58
CA ALA A 451 -4.75 13.24 -11.61
C ALA A 451 -3.95 12.15 -12.34
N GLU A 452 -3.38 12.46 -13.51
CA GLU A 452 -2.49 11.53 -14.23
C GLU A 452 -1.25 11.17 -13.39
N GLU A 453 -0.59 12.15 -12.78
CA GLU A 453 0.57 11.92 -11.91
C GLU A 453 0.21 11.05 -10.69
N SER A 454 -0.95 11.31 -10.07
CA SER A 454 -1.44 10.54 -8.92
C SER A 454 -1.80 9.10 -9.30
N ALA A 455 -2.37 8.89 -10.49
CA ALA A 455 -2.65 7.56 -11.02
C ALA A 455 -1.36 6.78 -11.25
N ALA A 456 -0.35 7.39 -11.89
CA ALA A 456 0.96 6.79 -12.12
C ALA A 456 1.70 6.45 -10.81
N ALA A 457 1.72 7.39 -9.85
CA ALA A 457 2.31 7.16 -8.53
C ALA A 457 1.61 6.01 -7.78
N SER A 458 0.29 5.91 -7.91
CA SER A 458 -0.48 4.83 -7.30
C SER A 458 -0.22 3.47 -7.96
N GLU A 459 -0.03 3.42 -9.28
CA GLU A 459 0.40 2.21 -9.97
C GLU A 459 1.78 1.74 -9.49
N GLU A 460 2.72 2.67 -9.27
CA GLU A 460 4.04 2.36 -8.73
C GLU A 460 3.95 1.84 -7.28
N LEU A 461 3.15 2.48 -6.42
CA LEU A 461 2.92 2.02 -5.05
C LEU A 461 2.31 0.62 -5.02
N ASN A 462 1.36 0.33 -5.92
CA ASN A 462 0.79 -1.00 -6.06
C ASN A 462 1.85 -2.04 -6.51
N ALA A 463 2.71 -1.69 -7.45
CA ALA A 463 3.81 -2.54 -7.88
C ALA A 463 4.80 -2.82 -6.73
N GLN A 464 5.16 -1.82 -5.94
CA GLN A 464 6.02 -1.98 -4.76
C GLN A 464 5.38 -2.86 -3.69
N ALA A 465 4.08 -2.70 -3.44
CA ALA A 465 3.33 -3.55 -2.52
C ALA A 465 3.29 -5.02 -2.98
N MET A 466 3.14 -5.26 -4.28
CA MET A 466 3.21 -6.60 -4.88
C MET A 466 4.61 -7.21 -4.76
N GLN A 467 5.67 -6.43 -4.95
CA GLN A 467 7.05 -6.87 -4.69
C GLN A 467 7.27 -7.22 -3.21
N MET A 468 6.72 -6.42 -2.30
CA MET A 468 6.80 -6.69 -0.86
C MET A 468 6.12 -8.01 -0.49
N LYS A 469 4.94 -8.30 -1.05
CA LYS A 469 4.29 -9.62 -0.91
C LYS A 469 5.19 -10.76 -1.40
N GLN A 470 5.93 -10.56 -2.49
CA GLN A 470 6.85 -11.56 -3.01
C GLN A 470 8.02 -11.81 -2.04
N PHE A 471 8.60 -10.76 -1.46
CA PHE A 471 9.65 -10.89 -0.42
C PHE A 471 9.13 -11.57 0.85
N VAL A 472 7.89 -11.26 1.26
CA VAL A 472 7.22 -11.93 2.38
C VAL A 472 7.07 -13.43 2.11
N ALA A 473 6.63 -13.81 0.90
CA ALA A 473 6.47 -15.21 0.51
C ALA A 473 7.81 -15.97 0.49
N GLU A 474 8.88 -15.31 0.03
CA GLU A 474 10.23 -15.87 0.10
C GLU A 474 10.70 -16.05 1.55
N LEU A 475 10.50 -15.04 2.41
CA LEU A 475 10.86 -15.08 3.83
C LEU A 475 10.12 -16.19 4.58
N ILE A 476 8.82 -16.39 4.31
CA ILE A 476 8.04 -17.53 4.83
C ILE A 476 8.69 -18.85 4.42
N THR A 477 9.09 -18.97 3.16
CA THR A 477 9.72 -20.18 2.63
C THR A 477 11.07 -20.46 3.30
N VAL A 478 11.86 -19.43 3.60
CA VAL A 478 13.14 -19.55 4.32
C VAL A 478 12.94 -19.97 5.78
N VAL A 479 11.94 -19.39 6.46
CA VAL A 479 11.69 -19.63 7.89
C VAL A 479 11.04 -20.99 8.13
N GLN A 480 10.01 -21.34 7.34
CA GLN A 480 9.17 -22.52 7.56
C GLN A 480 9.56 -23.70 6.66
N GLY A 481 10.37 -23.47 5.61
CA GLY A 481 10.70 -24.47 4.59
C GLY A 481 9.59 -24.64 3.55
N SER A 482 9.92 -25.21 2.38
CA SER A 482 9.00 -25.34 1.22
C SER A 482 7.70 -26.13 1.45
N ASN A 483 7.49 -26.74 2.62
CA ASN A 483 6.23 -27.45 2.95
C ASN A 483 5.11 -26.53 3.44
N ALA A 484 5.40 -25.30 3.88
CA ALA A 484 4.37 -24.36 4.32
C ALA A 484 3.57 -23.74 3.15
N THR A 485 4.20 -23.56 1.98
CA THR A 485 3.57 -22.94 0.81
C THR A 485 2.46 -23.79 0.19
N ARG A 486 2.44 -25.12 0.44
CA ARG A 486 1.40 -26.02 -0.08
C ARG A 486 0.07 -25.96 0.67
N VAL A 487 0.06 -25.46 1.91
CA VAL A 487 -1.17 -25.45 2.74
C VAL A 487 -1.96 -24.16 2.55
N SER A 488 -1.30 -23.03 2.27
CA SER A 488 -1.97 -21.74 2.09
C SER A 488 -2.64 -21.57 0.71
N SER A 489 -2.21 -22.29 -0.32
CA SER A 489 -2.83 -22.25 -1.65
C SER A 489 -4.08 -23.14 -1.79
N ALA A 490 -4.42 -23.94 -0.77
CA ALA A 490 -5.56 -24.85 -0.80
C ALA A 490 -6.83 -24.30 -0.10
N GLN A 491 -6.75 -23.14 0.57
CA GLN A 491 -7.87 -22.56 1.32
C GLN A 491 -8.46 -21.27 0.71
N THR A 492 -7.96 -20.82 -0.45
CA THR A 492 -8.50 -19.61 -1.13
C THR A 492 -9.55 -19.93 -2.21
N GLU A 493 -10.04 -21.17 -2.29
CA GLU A 493 -11.02 -21.59 -3.32
C GLU A 493 -12.46 -21.80 -2.83
N THR A 494 -12.79 -21.36 -1.60
CA THR A 494 -14.19 -21.36 -1.13
C THR A 494 -14.63 -20.00 -0.62
N ALA A 495 -14.86 -19.07 -1.55
CA ALA A 495 -15.76 -17.93 -1.35
C ALA A 495 -16.80 -17.92 -2.48
N PRO A 496 -18.06 -17.55 -2.19
CA PRO A 496 -19.20 -17.89 -3.04
C PRO A 496 -19.17 -17.10 -4.35
N ARG A 497 -19.46 -17.80 -5.46
CA ARG A 497 -19.78 -17.21 -6.76
C ARG A 497 -20.81 -16.08 -6.60
N ARG A 498 -20.34 -14.82 -6.56
CA ARG A 498 -21.17 -13.68 -6.94
C ARG A 498 -21.35 -13.73 -8.45
N ARG A 499 -22.62 -13.69 -8.88
CA ARG A 499 -23.04 -13.63 -10.27
C ARG A 499 -22.31 -12.49 -11.00
N PRO A 500 -21.91 -12.69 -12.26
CA PRO A 500 -21.36 -11.59 -13.05
C PRO A 500 -22.49 -10.60 -13.34
N VAL A 501 -22.30 -9.34 -12.94
CA VAL A 501 -23.03 -8.23 -13.56
C VAL A 501 -22.53 -8.15 -14.99
N LEU A 502 -23.46 -8.17 -15.95
CA LEU A 502 -23.17 -8.07 -17.37
C LEU A 502 -22.26 -6.86 -17.64
N GLN A 503 -21.05 -7.13 -18.10
CA GLN A 503 -20.22 -6.15 -18.81
C GLN A 503 -20.94 -5.81 -20.11
N ALA A 504 -21.40 -4.57 -20.24
CA ALA A 504 -21.75 -4.00 -21.52
C ALA A 504 -20.49 -4.00 -22.39
N LYS A 505 -20.61 -4.58 -23.59
CA LYS A 505 -19.60 -4.51 -24.64
C LYS A 505 -19.37 -3.05 -25.00
N THR A 506 -18.17 -2.52 -24.73
CA THR A 506 -17.66 -1.35 -25.43
C THR A 506 -16.65 -1.81 -26.47
N SER A 507 -16.94 -1.43 -27.72
CA SER A 507 -16.08 -1.58 -28.89
C SER A 507 -14.77 -0.80 -28.71
N PRO A 508 -13.69 -1.15 -29.42
CA PRO A 508 -12.42 -0.44 -29.30
C PRO A 508 -12.53 0.91 -30.02
N SER A 509 -12.57 2.00 -29.26
CA SER A 509 -12.34 3.34 -29.79
C SER A 509 -10.85 3.50 -30.09
N LYS A 510 -10.56 3.80 -31.35
CA LYS A 510 -9.24 4.11 -31.88
C LYS A 510 -8.60 5.23 -31.06
N THR A 511 -7.43 4.94 -30.49
CA THR A 511 -6.46 5.94 -30.04
C THR A 511 -6.07 6.80 -31.24
N LEU A 512 -6.52 8.05 -31.27
CA LEU A 512 -5.94 9.09 -32.11
C LEU A 512 -4.69 9.60 -31.39
N VAL A 513 -3.54 9.07 -31.81
CA VAL A 513 -2.23 9.64 -31.50
C VAL A 513 -2.11 10.94 -32.29
N VAL A 514 -2.17 12.09 -31.61
CA VAL A 514 -1.77 13.37 -32.21
C VAL A 514 -0.25 13.43 -32.15
N SER A 515 0.38 13.07 -33.26
CA SER A 515 1.79 13.34 -33.54
C SER A 515 1.94 14.82 -33.90
N ALA A 516 2.75 15.54 -33.12
CA ALA A 516 3.28 16.84 -33.50
C ALA A 516 4.16 16.70 -34.75
N GLN A 517 3.76 17.31 -35.87
CA GLN A 517 4.66 17.61 -36.98
C GLN A 517 4.35 18.97 -37.59
N SER A 518 5.38 19.81 -37.58
CA SER A 518 5.54 21.09 -38.27
C SER A 518 5.47 20.96 -39.79
N GLY A 519 4.78 21.87 -40.49
CA GLY A 519 5.00 22.10 -41.92
C GLY A 519 3.93 22.91 -42.68
N LYS A 520 4.16 24.23 -42.79
CA LYS A 520 3.72 25.21 -43.85
C LYS A 520 2.22 25.38 -44.24
N PRO A 521 1.80 26.59 -44.66
CA PRO A 521 0.39 26.93 -44.89
C PRO A 521 -0.08 26.74 -46.34
N PRO A 522 -1.36 26.44 -46.57
CA PRO A 522 -2.11 26.91 -47.74
C PRO A 522 -3.06 28.03 -47.28
N GLY A 523 -3.18 29.16 -47.95
CA GLY A 523 -3.71 29.25 -49.30
C GLY A 523 -5.07 29.96 -49.22
N ASN A 524 -5.05 31.25 -49.53
CA ASN A 524 -6.17 32.18 -49.49
C ASN A 524 -7.38 31.65 -50.29
N GLY A 525 -8.55 31.53 -49.65
CA GLY A 525 -9.77 31.00 -50.26
C GLY A 525 -11.02 31.54 -49.57
N ALA A 526 -11.34 32.80 -49.83
CA ALA A 526 -12.56 33.44 -49.38
C ALA A 526 -13.80 32.71 -49.94
N ARG A 527 -14.70 32.27 -49.06
CA ARG A 527 -16.12 32.12 -49.38
C ARG A 527 -16.87 33.19 -48.60
N SER A 528 -17.27 34.24 -49.30
CA SER A 528 -18.20 35.26 -48.84
C SER A 528 -19.56 34.61 -48.58
N VAL A 529 -19.97 34.54 -47.31
CA VAL A 529 -21.34 34.20 -46.93
C VAL A 529 -22.18 35.47 -47.13
N HIS A 530 -23.22 35.39 -47.97
CA HIS A 530 -24.13 36.51 -48.18
C HIS A 530 -25.10 36.62 -46.98
N PRO A 531 -25.41 37.84 -46.48
CA PRO A 531 -26.27 38.07 -45.30
C PRO A 531 -27.70 37.49 -45.38
N GLU A 532 -28.17 37.12 -46.58
CA GLU A 532 -29.52 36.62 -46.82
C GLU A 532 -29.71 35.13 -46.43
N GLN A 533 -28.63 34.41 -46.09
CA GLN A 533 -28.70 32.98 -45.76
C GLN A 533 -28.81 32.67 -44.26
N VAL A 534 -28.74 33.69 -43.39
CA VAL A 534 -28.67 33.51 -41.93
C VAL A 534 -29.98 33.89 -41.22
N ILE A 535 -30.95 34.49 -41.94
CA ILE A 535 -32.23 34.91 -41.36
C ILE A 535 -33.37 34.51 -42.31
N PRO A 536 -34.22 33.53 -41.96
CA PRO A 536 -35.49 33.34 -42.66
C PRO A 536 -36.44 34.46 -42.20
N MET A 537 -36.50 35.54 -42.97
CA MET A 537 -37.59 36.50 -42.88
C MET A 537 -38.74 35.94 -43.72
N ASP A 538 -39.66 35.21 -43.06
CA ASP A 538 -40.99 34.96 -43.64
C ASP A 538 -41.76 36.29 -43.62
N ASP A 539 -41.92 36.91 -44.78
CA ASP A 539 -42.64 38.18 -44.99
C ASP A 539 -44.16 38.11 -44.66
N ASP A 540 -44.67 36.95 -44.26
CA ASP A 540 -46.08 36.73 -43.92
C ASP A 540 -46.40 36.91 -42.41
N ALA A 541 -45.41 37.11 -41.54
CA ALA A 541 -45.61 37.12 -40.09
C ALA A 541 -46.11 38.46 -39.48
N PHE A 542 -46.29 39.53 -40.27
CA PHE A 542 -46.63 40.86 -39.76
C PHE A 542 -47.98 41.41 -40.22
N ARG A 543 -48.90 40.58 -40.72
CA ARG A 543 -50.21 41.07 -41.20
C ARG A 543 -51.26 41.31 -40.10
N ASP A 544 -51.00 40.90 -38.86
CA ASP A 544 -51.97 41.00 -37.74
C ASP A 544 -51.44 41.76 -36.50
N PHE A 545 -50.55 42.74 -36.66
CA PHE A 545 -50.17 43.66 -35.57
C PHE A 545 -50.45 45.13 -35.90
#